data_AF-A0A6N3DT33-F1
#
_entry.id   AF-A0A6N3DT33-F1
#
_cell.length_a   1.000
_cell.length_b   1.000
_cell.length_c   1.000
_cell.angle_alpha   90.00
_cell.angle_beta   90.00
_cell.angle_gamma   90.00
#
_symmetry.space_group_name_H-M   'P 1'
#
loop_
_entity.id
_entity.type
_entity.pdbx_description
1 polymer ?
#
loop_
_entity_poly.entity_id
_entity_poly.type
_entity_poly.pdbx_seq_one_letter_code
_entity_poly.pdbx_strand_id
1 'polypeptide(L)'
;METPTHCTLCPRRCGADRTRTHGLCGGGGMVKIARAALHFWEEPCISGTQGSGTVFFSGCPLQCCYCQNHGISAGNFGREISTRRLADIFLELQEQGAHNINLVTAGHYLPWVCEALDMARPGLHIPVVYNTGGYETPEAVAALRGYVDIWLADVKYCSPELSAEYSNAPDYFEAARIAVKAMIAQAGPPVLDGQGLMRSGVILRHLALPGAAADTRAVLRFMAKELPPGSFLTSLMSQYTPFYKAKEHKALGRRISTYEYRKAVDYAVELGLTEGFMQEKSSAKEEYTPAFNLEGV
;
A
#
# COMPACT_ATOMS: atom_id res chain seq x y z
N MET A 1 9.12 5.30 -19.69
CA MET A 1 10.47 4.95 -19.15
C MET A 1 10.86 3.60 -19.71
N GLU A 2 12.12 3.40 -20.12
CA GLU A 2 12.57 2.09 -20.63
C GLU A 2 12.64 1.03 -19.52
N THR A 3 12.49 -0.25 -19.90
CA THR A 3 12.65 -1.39 -18.98
C THR A 3 14.04 -1.35 -18.33
N PRO A 4 14.16 -1.34 -16.98
CA PRO A 4 15.45 -1.17 -16.33
C PRO A 4 16.41 -2.34 -16.59
N THR A 5 17.58 -2.07 -17.15
CA THR A 5 18.69 -3.05 -17.25
C THR A 5 19.55 -3.11 -15.98
N HIS A 6 19.35 -2.17 -15.05
CA HIS A 6 19.90 -2.17 -13.69
C HIS A 6 18.86 -1.59 -12.72
N CYS A 7 18.08 -2.46 -12.07
CA CYS A 7 16.90 -2.04 -11.32
C CYS A 7 17.20 -1.40 -9.95
N THR A 8 16.82 -0.13 -9.82
CA THR A 8 16.88 0.65 -8.57
C THR A 8 15.53 1.25 -8.16
N LEU A 9 14.42 0.72 -8.67
CA LEU A 9 13.07 1.31 -8.50
C LEU A 9 12.57 1.32 -7.05
N CYS A 10 13.08 0.46 -6.19
CA CYS A 10 12.72 0.38 -4.78
C CYS A 10 13.99 0.40 -3.90
N PRO A 11 13.86 0.61 -2.57
CA PRO A 11 15.02 0.75 -1.70
C PRO A 11 15.93 -0.49 -1.67
N ARG A 12 15.45 -1.66 -2.11
CA ARG A 12 16.28 -2.87 -2.32
C ARG A 12 17.45 -2.66 -3.26
N ARG A 13 17.34 -1.75 -4.24
CA ARG A 13 18.35 -1.47 -5.28
C ARG A 13 19.03 -2.74 -5.81
N CYS A 14 18.22 -3.74 -6.17
CA CYS A 14 18.70 -5.10 -6.44
C CYS A 14 19.62 -5.23 -7.68
N GLY A 15 19.66 -4.22 -8.54
CA GLY A 15 20.54 -4.20 -9.72
C GLY A 15 20.15 -5.17 -10.84
N ALA A 16 18.99 -5.84 -10.72
CA ALA A 16 18.52 -6.80 -11.71
C ALA A 16 18.32 -6.15 -13.09
N ASP A 17 18.74 -6.84 -14.14
CA ASP A 17 18.36 -6.55 -15.52
C ASP A 17 16.97 -7.13 -15.77
N ARG A 18 15.95 -6.26 -15.82
CA ARG A 18 14.54 -6.64 -15.95
C ARG A 18 14.17 -7.09 -17.35
N THR A 19 15.06 -6.93 -18.33
CA THR A 19 14.89 -7.53 -19.67
C THR A 19 15.26 -9.01 -19.69
N ARG A 20 15.99 -9.49 -18.68
CA ARG A 20 16.54 -10.86 -18.62
C ARG A 20 16.09 -11.65 -17.40
N THR A 21 15.93 -10.98 -16.27
CA THR A 21 15.70 -11.59 -14.96
C THR A 21 14.66 -10.83 -14.15
N HIS A 22 14.06 -11.50 -13.17
CA HIS A 22 13.21 -10.85 -12.20
C HIS A 22 14.01 -10.04 -11.17
N GLY A 23 13.41 -8.97 -10.66
CA GLY A 23 13.94 -8.30 -9.47
C GLY A 23 13.70 -9.14 -8.21
N LEU A 24 14.33 -8.76 -7.08
CA LEU A 24 14.08 -9.41 -5.79
C LEU A 24 12.60 -9.40 -5.40
N CYS A 25 11.85 -8.40 -5.85
CA CYS A 25 10.41 -8.30 -5.66
C CYS A 25 9.58 -9.31 -6.48
N GLY A 26 10.19 -10.04 -7.42
CA GLY A 26 9.51 -11.00 -8.30
C GLY A 26 8.99 -10.43 -9.62
N GLY A 27 9.00 -9.11 -9.82
CA GLY A 27 8.56 -8.53 -11.10
C GLY A 27 9.55 -8.79 -12.25
N GLY A 28 9.08 -8.74 -13.50
CA GLY A 28 9.89 -8.87 -14.72
C GLY A 28 9.84 -7.69 -15.70
N GLY A 29 10.05 -7.97 -16.98
CA GLY A 29 10.04 -6.98 -18.06
C GLY A 29 8.64 -6.57 -18.52
N MET A 30 7.59 -7.22 -18.01
CA MET A 30 6.19 -6.88 -18.23
C MET A 30 5.46 -6.73 -16.90
N VAL A 31 4.36 -5.97 -16.91
CA VAL A 31 3.49 -5.83 -15.76
C VAL A 31 2.78 -7.16 -15.52
N LYS A 32 2.76 -7.62 -14.27
CA LYS A 32 1.99 -8.78 -13.85
C LYS A 32 0.95 -8.37 -12.83
N ILE A 33 -0.31 -8.65 -13.11
CA ILE A 33 -1.42 -8.37 -12.19
C ILE A 33 -2.23 -9.63 -11.90
N ALA A 34 -2.80 -9.70 -10.71
CA ALA A 34 -3.56 -10.85 -10.24
C ALA A 34 -5.07 -10.64 -10.26
N ARG A 35 -5.51 -9.38 -10.26
CA ARG A 35 -6.92 -8.98 -10.22
C ARG A 35 -7.07 -7.49 -10.52
N ALA A 36 -8.12 -7.12 -11.24
CA ALA A 36 -8.60 -5.75 -11.41
C ALA A 36 -10.13 -5.72 -11.23
N ALA A 37 -10.63 -5.16 -10.14
CA ALA A 37 -12.07 -5.16 -9.84
C ALA A 37 -12.46 -4.03 -8.89
N LEU A 38 -13.77 -3.75 -8.78
CA LEU A 38 -14.29 -2.89 -7.71
C LEU A 38 -14.06 -3.54 -6.34
N HIS A 39 -13.39 -2.82 -5.45
CA HIS A 39 -13.06 -3.25 -4.10
C HIS A 39 -13.73 -2.33 -3.08
N PHE A 40 -14.50 -2.91 -2.16
CA PHE A 40 -15.36 -2.17 -1.23
C PHE A 40 -14.80 -2.07 0.19
N TRP A 41 -13.56 -2.52 0.41
CA TRP A 41 -13.02 -2.76 1.75
C TRP A 41 -11.79 -1.90 2.11
N GLU A 42 -11.45 -0.89 1.31
CA GLU A 42 -10.54 0.20 1.72
C GLU A 42 -11.26 1.18 2.65
N GLU A 43 -10.54 2.19 3.16
CA GLU A 43 -11.10 3.26 3.99
C GLU A 43 -12.39 3.87 3.38
N PRO A 44 -13.38 4.31 4.20
CA PRO A 44 -14.65 4.86 3.71
C PRO A 44 -14.50 5.97 2.66
N CYS A 45 -13.52 6.86 2.83
CA CYS A 45 -13.23 7.95 1.88
C CYS A 45 -12.56 7.48 0.57
N ILE A 46 -12.15 6.22 0.48
CA ILE A 46 -11.57 5.59 -0.72
C ILE A 46 -12.61 4.70 -1.39
N SER A 47 -13.25 3.80 -0.65
CA SER A 47 -14.21 2.83 -1.21
C SER A 47 -15.58 3.42 -1.49
N GLY A 48 -16.02 4.43 -0.72
CA GLY A 48 -17.37 4.99 -0.84
C GLY A 48 -18.47 3.94 -0.90
N THR A 49 -19.46 4.17 -1.74
CA THR A 49 -20.57 3.23 -1.98
C THR A 49 -20.41 2.45 -3.29
N GLN A 50 -19.56 2.92 -4.22
CA GLN A 50 -19.37 2.31 -5.55
C GLN A 50 -18.06 1.53 -5.67
N GLY A 51 -17.23 1.52 -4.63
CA GLY A 51 -15.97 0.80 -4.59
C GLY A 51 -14.80 1.58 -5.19
N SER A 52 -13.60 1.12 -4.83
CA SER A 52 -12.33 1.54 -5.40
C SER A 52 -11.96 0.60 -6.55
N GLY A 53 -11.69 1.14 -7.74
CA GLY A 53 -11.25 0.38 -8.90
C GLY A 53 -9.83 -0.13 -8.69
N THR A 54 -9.69 -1.32 -8.10
CA THR A 54 -8.44 -1.76 -7.51
C THR A 54 -7.71 -2.74 -8.42
N VAL A 55 -6.44 -2.43 -8.71
CA VAL A 55 -5.54 -3.29 -9.47
C VAL A 55 -4.48 -3.86 -8.54
N PHE A 56 -4.50 -5.18 -8.36
CA PHE A 56 -3.56 -5.91 -7.52
C PHE A 56 -2.37 -6.40 -8.35
N PHE A 57 -1.21 -5.75 -8.17
CA PHE A 57 0.02 -6.12 -8.85
C PHE A 57 0.69 -7.32 -8.17
N SER A 58 1.34 -8.17 -8.98
CA SER A 58 2.07 -9.34 -8.51
C SER A 58 3.53 -8.99 -8.21
N GLY A 59 4.07 -9.59 -7.15
CA GLY A 59 5.39 -9.29 -6.61
C GLY A 59 5.34 -8.24 -5.50
N CYS A 60 6.37 -8.21 -4.65
CA CYS A 60 6.51 -7.21 -3.59
C CYS A 60 7.96 -7.11 -3.09
N PRO A 61 8.53 -5.92 -2.87
CA PRO A 61 9.89 -5.78 -2.33
C PRO A 61 10.03 -6.14 -0.85
N LEU A 62 8.92 -6.18 -0.08
CA LEU A 62 8.94 -6.44 1.37
C LEU A 62 8.81 -7.92 1.74
N GLN A 63 8.17 -8.76 0.93
CA GLN A 63 8.10 -10.22 1.18
C GLN A 63 7.70 -10.60 2.62
N CYS A 64 6.74 -9.86 3.20
CA CYS A 64 6.38 -10.00 4.62
C CYS A 64 5.97 -11.44 4.96
N CYS A 65 6.51 -12.02 6.05
CA CYS A 65 6.22 -13.38 6.48
C CYS A 65 4.76 -13.59 6.93
N TYR A 66 4.01 -12.50 7.13
CA TYR A 66 2.60 -12.48 7.53
C TYR A 66 1.67 -11.87 6.48
N CYS A 67 2.13 -11.72 5.23
CA CYS A 67 1.35 -11.09 4.17
C CYS A 67 0.02 -11.84 3.91
N GLN A 68 -1.11 -11.15 4.07
CA GLN A 68 -2.42 -11.69 3.69
C GLN A 68 -2.45 -12.03 2.19
N ASN A 69 -1.84 -11.16 1.37
CA ASN A 69 -1.74 -11.29 -0.07
C ASN A 69 -0.53 -12.15 -0.53
N HIS A 70 -0.02 -13.05 0.30
CA HIS A 70 1.19 -13.84 -0.01
C HIS A 70 1.14 -14.60 -1.34
N GLY A 71 -0.06 -15.02 -1.79
CA GLY A 71 -0.22 -15.69 -3.09
C GLY A 71 0.22 -14.82 -4.27
N ILE A 72 -0.02 -13.50 -4.21
CA ILE A 72 0.36 -12.56 -5.27
C ILE A 72 1.68 -11.84 -4.98
N SER A 73 2.07 -11.69 -3.71
CA SER A 73 3.33 -11.04 -3.34
C SER A 73 4.52 -12.00 -3.41
N ALA A 74 4.59 -12.99 -2.53
CA ALA A 74 5.65 -13.99 -2.50
C ALA A 74 5.45 -15.10 -3.53
N GLY A 75 4.21 -15.55 -3.73
CA GLY A 75 3.85 -16.54 -4.74
C GLY A 75 3.85 -15.99 -6.16
N ASN A 76 3.86 -14.66 -6.32
CA ASN A 76 3.90 -13.97 -7.61
C ASN A 76 2.82 -14.45 -8.60
N PHE A 77 1.66 -14.89 -8.08
CA PHE A 77 0.53 -15.30 -8.90
C PHE A 77 -0.03 -14.10 -9.65
N GLY A 78 -0.38 -14.30 -10.92
CA GLY A 78 -0.94 -13.28 -11.80
C GLY A 78 -0.70 -13.58 -13.27
N ARG A 79 -1.19 -12.71 -14.14
CA ARG A 79 -1.00 -12.76 -15.58
C ARG A 79 -0.19 -11.55 -16.03
N GLU A 80 0.78 -11.80 -16.90
CA GLU A 80 1.53 -10.71 -17.52
C GLU A 80 0.68 -10.05 -18.62
N ILE A 81 0.67 -8.73 -18.62
CA ILE A 81 -0.12 -7.90 -19.53
C ILE A 81 0.74 -6.80 -20.14
N SER A 82 0.30 -6.27 -21.27
CA SER A 82 0.92 -5.09 -21.89
C SER A 82 0.54 -3.81 -21.14
N THR A 83 1.36 -2.77 -21.30
CA THR A 83 1.06 -1.43 -20.77
C THR A 83 -0.27 -0.88 -21.31
N ARG A 84 -0.56 -1.13 -22.60
CA ARG A 84 -1.84 -0.75 -23.22
C ARG A 84 -3.02 -1.42 -22.53
N ARG A 85 -2.93 -2.73 -22.24
CA ARG A 85 -4.00 -3.45 -21.52
C ARG A 85 -4.20 -2.87 -20.12
N LEU A 86 -3.12 -2.50 -19.42
CA LEU A 86 -3.22 -1.85 -18.11
C LEU A 86 -3.97 -0.50 -18.20
N ALA A 87 -3.70 0.30 -19.23
CA ALA A 87 -4.43 1.55 -19.47
C ALA A 87 -5.92 1.30 -19.75
N ASP A 88 -6.25 0.27 -20.53
CA ASP A 88 -7.64 -0.11 -20.82
C ASP A 88 -8.37 -0.53 -19.54
N ILE A 89 -7.71 -1.31 -18.67
CA ILE A 89 -8.25 -1.71 -17.36
C ILE A 89 -8.60 -0.48 -16.50
N PHE A 90 -7.78 0.57 -16.51
CA PHE A 90 -8.09 1.79 -15.74
C PHE A 90 -9.38 2.45 -16.23
N LEU A 91 -9.60 2.51 -17.54
CA LEU A 91 -10.82 3.07 -18.13
C LEU A 91 -12.04 2.19 -17.88
N GLU A 92 -11.90 0.86 -18.02
CA GLU A 92 -12.96 -0.12 -17.74
C GLU A 92 -13.44 -0.05 -16.28
N LEU A 93 -12.52 0.12 -15.32
CA LEU A 93 -12.88 0.29 -13.91
C LEU A 93 -13.64 1.60 -13.67
N GLN A 94 -13.26 2.68 -14.34
CA GLN A 94 -14.01 3.94 -14.29
C GLN A 94 -15.42 3.78 -14.89
N GLU A 95 -15.55 3.10 -16.03
CA GLU A 95 -16.86 2.83 -16.66
C GLU A 95 -17.78 1.97 -15.79
N GLN A 96 -17.20 1.10 -14.95
CA GLN A 96 -17.93 0.33 -13.93
C GLN A 96 -18.39 1.19 -12.74
N GLY A 97 -18.02 2.47 -12.68
CA GLY A 97 -18.43 3.40 -11.63
C GLY A 97 -17.46 3.52 -10.45
N ALA A 98 -16.21 3.06 -10.60
CA ALA A 98 -15.20 3.20 -9.55
C ALA A 98 -15.02 4.66 -9.09
N HIS A 99 -14.86 4.86 -7.79
CA HIS A 99 -14.59 6.19 -7.23
C HIS A 99 -13.15 6.68 -7.50
N ASN A 100 -12.21 5.75 -7.69
CA ASN A 100 -10.81 6.00 -7.97
C ASN A 100 -10.19 4.75 -8.61
N ILE A 101 -8.99 4.91 -9.18
CA ILE A 101 -8.12 3.79 -9.56
C ILE A 101 -7.08 3.57 -8.46
N ASN A 102 -7.09 2.39 -7.83
CA ASN A 102 -6.22 2.06 -6.72
C ASN A 102 -5.15 1.04 -7.13
N LEU A 103 -3.90 1.51 -7.13
CA LEU A 103 -2.74 0.77 -7.58
C LEU A 103 -2.06 0.10 -6.38
N VAL A 104 -2.36 -1.18 -6.14
CA VAL A 104 -1.86 -1.91 -4.96
C VAL A 104 -0.52 -2.56 -5.26
N THR A 105 0.55 -2.05 -4.65
CA THR A 105 1.94 -2.53 -4.80
C THR A 105 2.49 -2.37 -6.23
N ALA A 106 2.27 -1.20 -6.83
CA ALA A 106 2.72 -0.88 -8.19
C ALA A 106 4.21 -0.45 -8.31
N GLY A 107 4.94 -0.27 -7.20
CA GLY A 107 6.27 0.37 -7.16
C GLY A 107 7.32 -0.26 -8.08
N HIS A 108 7.38 -1.59 -8.11
CA HIS A 108 8.32 -2.31 -8.97
C HIS A 108 7.92 -2.38 -10.45
N TYR A 109 6.79 -1.77 -10.82
CA TYR A 109 6.33 -1.57 -12.19
C TYR A 109 6.19 -0.08 -12.55
N LEU A 110 6.82 0.83 -11.79
CA LEU A 110 6.72 2.27 -11.99
C LEU A 110 6.85 2.73 -13.46
N PRO A 111 7.86 2.30 -14.25
CA PRO A 111 7.97 2.67 -15.67
C PRO A 111 6.71 2.41 -16.50
N TRP A 112 6.13 1.22 -16.35
CA TRP A 112 4.96 0.78 -17.10
C TRP A 112 3.68 1.42 -16.56
N VAL A 113 3.59 1.63 -15.25
CA VAL A 113 2.44 2.27 -14.62
C VAL A 113 2.31 3.73 -15.06
N CYS A 114 3.41 4.49 -15.08
CA CYS A 114 3.40 5.86 -15.59
C CYS A 114 2.96 5.90 -17.06
N GLU A 115 3.51 5.01 -17.91
CA GLU A 115 3.14 4.94 -19.32
C GLU A 115 1.66 4.55 -19.53
N ALA A 116 1.13 3.62 -18.73
CA ALA A 116 -0.29 3.26 -18.78
C ALA A 116 -1.19 4.43 -18.35
N LEU A 117 -0.79 5.19 -17.33
CA LEU A 117 -1.51 6.38 -16.90
C LEU A 117 -1.46 7.48 -17.97
N ASP A 118 -0.32 7.70 -18.64
CA ASP A 118 -0.23 8.63 -19.77
C ASP A 118 -1.23 8.26 -20.88
N MET A 119 -1.34 6.96 -21.20
CA MET A 119 -2.29 6.47 -22.20
C MET A 119 -3.75 6.63 -21.77
N ALA A 120 -4.06 6.47 -20.47
CA ALA A 120 -5.42 6.53 -19.94
C ALA A 120 -5.88 7.97 -19.65
N ARG A 121 -4.96 8.90 -19.33
CA ARG A 121 -5.26 10.29 -18.89
C ARG A 121 -6.26 11.06 -19.77
N PRO A 122 -6.29 10.93 -21.12
CA PRO A 122 -7.30 11.61 -21.92
C PRO A 122 -8.75 11.21 -21.59
N GLY A 123 -8.98 10.00 -21.08
CA GLY A 123 -10.31 9.50 -20.69
C GLY A 123 -10.49 9.19 -19.20
N LEU A 124 -9.40 9.18 -18.42
CA LEU A 124 -9.43 8.91 -16.98
C LEU A 124 -9.61 10.22 -16.21
N HIS A 125 -10.75 10.34 -15.53
CA HIS A 125 -11.21 11.54 -14.84
C HIS A 125 -11.43 11.35 -13.33
N ILE A 126 -11.36 10.12 -12.85
CA ILE A 126 -11.39 9.80 -11.41
C ILE A 126 -9.98 9.83 -10.81
N PRO A 127 -9.84 10.10 -9.50
CA PRO A 127 -8.55 10.13 -8.82
C PRO A 127 -7.78 8.81 -8.91
N VAL A 128 -6.45 8.89 -8.83
CA VAL A 128 -5.56 7.73 -8.71
C VAL A 128 -5.05 7.63 -7.27
N VAL A 129 -5.33 6.49 -6.64
CA VAL A 129 -4.81 6.07 -5.34
C VAL A 129 -3.58 5.20 -5.55
N TYR A 130 -2.52 5.48 -4.81
CA TYR A 130 -1.33 4.64 -4.76
C TYR A 130 -1.24 3.93 -3.41
N ASN A 131 -1.59 2.65 -3.39
CA ASN A 131 -1.59 1.82 -2.18
C ASN A 131 -0.26 1.07 -2.07
N THR A 132 0.56 1.49 -1.10
CA THR A 132 1.94 1.04 -0.93
C THR A 132 2.24 0.60 0.50
N GLY A 133 3.18 -0.33 0.63
CA GLY A 133 3.76 -0.72 1.92
C GLY A 133 4.65 0.34 2.57
N GLY A 134 4.79 1.53 1.95
CA GLY A 134 5.62 2.65 2.41
C GLY A 134 7.11 2.52 2.10
N TYR A 135 7.55 1.37 1.59
CA TYR A 135 8.96 1.09 1.26
C TYR A 135 9.30 1.54 -0.16
N GLU A 136 9.25 2.85 -0.37
CA GLU A 136 9.47 3.51 -1.66
C GLU A 136 10.73 4.37 -1.65
N THR A 137 11.24 4.68 -2.85
CA THR A 137 12.33 5.65 -3.00
C THR A 137 11.78 7.07 -3.20
N PRO A 138 12.51 8.12 -2.77
CA PRO A 138 12.11 9.50 -3.06
C PRO A 138 11.99 9.77 -4.56
N GLU A 139 12.83 9.13 -5.38
CA GLU A 139 12.78 9.22 -6.84
C GLU A 139 11.49 8.61 -7.40
N ALA A 140 11.05 7.46 -6.88
CA ALA A 140 9.80 6.84 -7.28
C ALA A 140 8.58 7.69 -6.90
N VAL A 141 8.58 8.27 -5.68
CA VAL A 141 7.53 9.21 -5.27
C VAL A 141 7.50 10.41 -6.21
N ALA A 142 8.65 11.05 -6.46
CA ALA A 142 8.74 12.20 -7.35
C ALA A 142 8.28 11.91 -8.79
N ALA A 143 8.57 10.72 -9.32
CA ALA A 143 8.12 10.29 -10.65
C ALA A 143 6.59 10.12 -10.76
N LEU A 144 5.89 9.94 -9.64
CA LEU A 144 4.43 9.82 -9.58
C LEU A 144 3.73 11.18 -9.41
N ARG A 145 4.47 12.29 -9.38
CA ARG A 145 3.91 13.64 -9.36
C ARG A 145 3.08 13.89 -10.62
N GLY A 146 1.86 14.37 -10.44
CA GLY A 146 0.90 14.58 -11.54
C GLY A 146 0.18 13.31 -12.00
N TYR A 147 0.53 12.14 -11.46
CA TYR A 147 -0.15 10.87 -11.69
C TYR A 147 -1.01 10.45 -10.50
N VAL A 148 -0.45 10.54 -9.29
CA VAL A 148 -1.08 10.09 -8.04
C VAL A 148 -1.67 11.28 -7.31
N ASP A 149 -2.96 11.18 -7.01
CA ASP A 149 -3.71 12.19 -6.26
C ASP A 149 -3.73 11.84 -4.76
N ILE A 150 -3.83 10.54 -4.44
CA ILE A 150 -4.00 10.04 -3.08
C ILE A 150 -2.95 8.98 -2.77
N TRP A 151 -2.22 9.15 -1.66
CA TRP A 151 -1.33 8.12 -1.13
C TRP A 151 -2.02 7.35 -0.01
N LEU A 152 -2.05 6.03 -0.15
CA LEU A 152 -2.48 5.11 0.90
C LEU A 152 -1.27 4.27 1.33
N ALA A 153 -0.53 4.77 2.31
CA ALA A 153 0.79 4.24 2.65
C ALA A 153 0.81 3.56 4.02
N ASP A 154 1.32 2.33 4.07
CA ASP A 154 1.58 1.66 5.34
C ASP A 154 2.88 2.18 5.98
N VAL A 155 2.84 2.49 7.27
CA VAL A 155 4.01 2.65 8.14
C VAL A 155 4.05 1.44 9.06
N LYS A 156 4.76 0.39 8.65
CA LYS A 156 4.71 -0.94 9.26
C LYS A 156 5.52 -1.04 10.54
N TYR A 157 6.72 -0.46 10.56
CA TYR A 157 7.68 -0.60 11.65
C TYR A 157 8.50 0.66 11.89
N CYS A 158 9.02 0.79 13.11
CA CYS A 158 10.19 1.62 13.40
C CYS A 158 11.44 0.77 13.69
N SER A 159 11.28 -0.42 14.29
CA SER A 159 12.38 -1.30 14.70
C SER A 159 13.06 -1.96 13.49
N PRO A 160 14.39 -1.81 13.35
CA PRO A 160 15.16 -2.54 12.34
C PRO A 160 15.15 -4.05 12.59
N GLU A 161 15.06 -4.50 13.85
CA GLU A 161 14.99 -5.91 14.22
C GLU A 161 13.68 -6.55 13.74
N LEU A 162 12.53 -5.93 14.03
CA LEU A 162 11.22 -6.43 13.61
C LEU A 162 11.06 -6.39 12.08
N SER A 163 11.52 -5.32 11.44
CA SER A 163 11.43 -5.20 9.99
C SER A 163 12.37 -6.17 9.26
N ALA A 164 13.55 -6.48 9.82
CA ALA A 164 14.40 -7.57 9.35
C ALA A 164 13.72 -8.93 9.52
N GLU A 165 13.20 -9.23 10.72
CA GLU A 165 12.60 -10.53 11.02
C GLU A 165 11.33 -10.79 10.19
N TYR A 166 10.44 -9.80 10.08
CA TYR A 166 9.11 -10.01 9.52
C TYR A 166 8.98 -9.62 8.04
N SER A 167 9.91 -8.83 7.51
CA SER A 167 9.88 -8.34 6.11
C SER A 167 11.26 -8.35 5.44
N ASN A 168 12.27 -8.96 6.06
CA ASN A 168 13.64 -9.01 5.52
C ASN A 168 14.17 -7.61 5.14
N ALA A 169 13.74 -6.54 5.81
CA ALA A 169 14.00 -5.15 5.42
C ALA A 169 14.46 -4.33 6.64
N PRO A 170 15.69 -4.54 7.16
CA PRO A 170 16.19 -3.83 8.34
C PRO A 170 16.21 -2.30 8.19
N ASP A 171 16.26 -1.81 6.95
CA ASP A 171 16.26 -0.40 6.55
C ASP A 171 14.84 0.15 6.32
N TYR A 172 13.79 -0.63 6.61
CA TYR A 172 12.41 -0.27 6.28
C TYR A 172 12.02 1.13 6.76
N PHE A 173 12.22 1.43 8.04
CA PHE A 173 11.74 2.67 8.61
C PHE A 173 12.50 3.88 8.07
N GLU A 174 13.80 3.73 7.81
CA GLU A 174 14.63 4.76 7.22
C GLU A 174 14.17 5.13 5.80
N ALA A 175 13.81 4.13 4.99
CA ALA A 175 13.21 4.37 3.68
C ALA A 175 11.80 4.96 3.81
N ALA A 176 10.94 4.35 4.64
CA ALA A 176 9.54 4.72 4.78
C ALA A 176 9.35 6.13 5.33
N ARG A 177 10.14 6.55 6.32
CA ARG A 177 10.04 7.90 6.88
C ARG A 177 10.36 8.99 5.86
N ILE A 178 11.30 8.73 4.94
CA ILE A 178 11.67 9.68 3.88
C ILE A 178 10.58 9.68 2.81
N ALA A 179 10.12 8.49 2.40
CA ALA A 179 9.07 8.34 1.41
C ALA A 179 7.76 9.01 1.86
N VAL A 180 7.31 8.79 3.11
CA VAL A 180 6.10 9.41 3.66
C VAL A 180 6.20 10.93 3.68
N LYS A 181 7.34 11.50 4.10
CA LYS A 181 7.54 12.96 4.06
C LYS A 181 7.46 13.49 2.63
N ALA A 182 7.99 12.76 1.65
CA ALA A 182 7.88 13.12 0.23
C ALA A 182 6.45 13.00 -0.31
N MET A 183 5.70 11.96 0.08
CA MET A 183 4.29 11.75 -0.29
C MET A 183 3.41 12.90 0.23
N ILE A 184 3.60 13.30 1.49
CA ILE A 184 2.91 14.45 2.10
C ILE A 184 3.25 15.74 1.36
N ALA A 185 4.53 15.99 1.09
CA ALA A 185 4.96 17.17 0.35
C ALA A 185 4.44 17.20 -1.10
N GLN A 186 4.18 16.02 -1.70
CA GLN A 186 3.61 15.92 -3.04
C GLN A 186 2.10 16.15 -3.06
N ALA A 187 1.34 15.45 -2.22
CA ALA A 187 -0.12 15.42 -2.29
C ALA A 187 -0.80 16.54 -1.49
N GLY A 188 -0.09 17.14 -0.52
CA GLY A 188 -0.66 18.14 0.36
C GLY A 188 -1.64 17.55 1.40
N PRO A 189 -2.34 18.40 2.15
CA PRO A 189 -3.29 17.96 3.16
C PRO A 189 -4.49 17.21 2.53
N PRO A 190 -5.14 16.31 3.27
CA PRO A 190 -6.33 15.60 2.79
C PRO A 190 -7.44 16.55 2.35
N VAL A 191 -7.96 16.34 1.14
CA VAL A 191 -9.13 17.04 0.59
C VAL A 191 -10.23 16.02 0.32
N LEU A 192 -11.36 16.18 1.00
CA LEU A 192 -12.58 15.41 0.77
C LEU A 192 -13.59 16.23 -0.03
N ASP A 193 -14.40 15.58 -0.85
CA ASP A 193 -15.52 16.22 -1.53
C ASP A 193 -16.80 16.25 -0.66
N GLY A 194 -17.89 16.78 -1.22
CA GLY A 194 -19.18 16.87 -0.53
C GLY A 194 -19.84 15.52 -0.20
N GLN A 195 -19.31 14.40 -0.71
CA GLN A 195 -19.76 13.04 -0.42
C GLN A 195 -18.81 12.34 0.59
N GLY A 196 -17.77 13.02 1.06
CA GLY A 196 -16.75 12.46 1.95
C GLY A 196 -15.73 11.58 1.24
N LEU A 197 -15.68 11.60 -0.09
CA LEU A 197 -14.66 10.88 -0.88
C LEU A 197 -13.40 11.73 -0.97
N MET A 198 -12.26 11.07 -0.80
CA MET A 198 -10.97 11.73 -0.91
C MET A 198 -10.66 12.05 -2.37
N ARG A 199 -10.24 13.28 -2.61
CA ARG A 199 -9.82 13.79 -3.93
C ARG A 199 -8.31 13.91 -4.02
N SER A 200 -7.64 14.27 -2.93
CA SER A 200 -6.19 14.29 -2.84
C SER A 200 -5.72 14.17 -1.38
N GLY A 201 -4.45 13.81 -1.19
CA GLY A 201 -3.75 13.85 0.10
C GLY A 201 -3.15 12.51 0.51
N VAL A 202 -2.94 12.30 1.81
CA VAL A 202 -2.29 11.10 2.35
C VAL A 202 -3.12 10.45 3.45
N ILE A 203 -3.24 9.12 3.40
CA ILE A 203 -3.69 8.27 4.49
C ILE A 203 -2.50 7.41 4.91
N LEU A 204 -2.17 7.44 6.19
CA LEU A 204 -1.11 6.62 6.78
C LEU A 204 -1.71 5.48 7.59
N ARG A 205 -1.47 4.26 7.14
CA ARG A 205 -1.94 3.03 7.80
C ARG A 205 -0.89 2.47 8.73
N HIS A 206 -1.31 2.04 9.92
CA HIS A 206 -0.48 1.23 10.80
C HIS A 206 -1.25 -0.01 11.25
N LEU A 207 -0.75 -1.18 10.88
CA LEU A 207 -1.26 -2.46 11.36
C LEU A 207 -0.58 -2.82 12.68
N ALA A 208 -1.34 -2.76 13.77
CA ALA A 208 -0.82 -3.14 15.08
C ALA A 208 -0.58 -4.67 15.12
N LEU A 209 0.69 -5.07 15.25
CA LEU A 209 1.09 -6.47 15.30
C LEU A 209 1.08 -7.01 16.74
N PRO A 210 0.67 -8.27 16.95
CA PRO A 210 0.70 -8.92 18.27
C PRO A 210 2.14 -8.97 18.82
N GLY A 211 2.31 -8.61 20.10
CA GLY A 211 3.63 -8.61 20.74
C GLY A 211 4.55 -7.45 20.37
N ALA A 212 4.15 -6.56 19.45
CA ALA A 212 4.95 -5.43 18.96
C ALA A 212 4.50 -4.06 19.51
N ALA A 213 3.85 -4.01 20.68
CA ALA A 213 3.24 -2.79 21.22
C ALA A 213 4.21 -1.61 21.37
N ALA A 214 5.49 -1.88 21.66
CA ALA A 214 6.51 -0.82 21.73
C ALA A 214 6.76 -0.19 20.36
N ASP A 215 6.80 -1.00 19.30
CA ASP A 215 7.01 -0.55 17.93
C ASP A 215 5.77 0.20 17.39
N THR A 216 4.56 -0.28 17.69
CA THR A 216 3.32 0.47 17.41
C THR A 216 3.33 1.86 18.04
N ARG A 217 3.77 1.98 19.31
CA ARG A 217 3.93 3.30 19.95
C ARG A 217 4.98 4.15 19.26
N ALA A 218 6.07 3.55 18.77
CA ALA A 218 7.10 4.29 18.03
C ALA A 218 6.56 4.83 16.71
N VAL A 219 5.81 4.03 15.94
CA VAL A 219 5.16 4.46 14.70
C VAL A 219 4.17 5.60 14.95
N LEU A 220 3.27 5.45 15.93
CA LEU A 220 2.30 6.49 16.27
C LEU A 220 2.99 7.79 16.72
N ARG A 221 4.07 7.69 17.49
CA ARG A 221 4.86 8.85 17.90
C ARG A 221 5.52 9.54 16.70
N PHE A 222 6.10 8.77 15.77
CA PHE A 222 6.65 9.30 14.52
C PHE A 222 5.58 10.09 13.76
N MET A 223 4.42 9.49 13.53
CA MET A 223 3.31 10.14 12.83
C MET A 223 2.87 11.45 13.51
N ALA A 224 2.77 11.47 14.84
CA ALA A 224 2.30 12.63 15.58
C ALA A 224 3.35 13.74 15.80
N LYS A 225 4.64 13.39 15.85
CA LYS A 225 5.70 14.32 16.27
C LYS A 225 6.64 14.75 15.16
N GLU A 226 6.77 13.97 14.09
CA GLU A 226 7.67 14.29 12.98
C GLU A 226 6.97 14.71 11.69
N LEU A 227 5.66 14.53 11.59
CA LEU A 227 4.87 14.93 10.43
C LEU A 227 4.04 16.18 10.75
N PRO A 228 3.81 17.07 9.76
CA PRO A 228 3.03 18.28 10.00
C PRO A 228 1.59 17.95 10.44
N PRO A 229 1.03 18.62 11.47
CA PRO A 229 -0.36 18.44 11.86
C PRO A 229 -1.33 18.71 10.70
N GLY A 230 -2.36 17.87 10.55
CA GLY A 230 -3.37 17.99 9.49
C GLY A 230 -2.89 17.61 8.08
N SER A 231 -1.67 17.08 7.93
CA SER A 231 -1.12 16.71 6.62
C SER A 231 -1.47 15.30 6.13
N PHE A 232 -2.12 14.49 6.96
CA PHE A 232 -2.57 13.13 6.62
C PHE A 232 -3.76 12.71 7.50
N LEU A 233 -4.48 11.67 7.09
CA LEU A 233 -5.43 10.94 7.94
C LEU A 233 -4.76 9.68 8.49
N THR A 234 -4.95 9.40 9.78
CA THR A 234 -4.43 8.17 10.41
C THR A 234 -5.39 7.02 10.19
N SER A 235 -4.90 5.83 9.84
CA SER A 235 -5.69 4.61 9.79
C SER A 235 -5.03 3.54 10.67
N LEU A 236 -5.51 3.39 11.90
CA LEU A 236 -5.01 2.40 12.86
C LEU A 236 -5.81 1.11 12.71
N MET A 237 -5.12 0.04 12.31
CA MET A 237 -5.75 -1.22 11.92
C MET A 237 -5.55 -2.30 12.98
N SER A 238 -6.61 -3.08 13.24
CA SER A 238 -6.58 -4.28 14.09
C SER A 238 -6.72 -5.59 13.31
N GLN A 239 -6.86 -5.53 11.99
CA GLN A 239 -7.25 -6.65 11.12
C GLN A 239 -6.13 -7.65 10.85
N TYR A 240 -5.30 -7.92 11.86
CA TYR A 240 -4.25 -8.92 11.75
C TYR A 240 -4.82 -10.33 11.95
N THR A 241 -4.66 -11.18 10.94
CA THR A 241 -4.87 -12.63 11.04
C THR A 241 -3.57 -13.35 10.67
N PRO A 242 -3.14 -14.38 11.41
CA PRO A 242 -1.94 -15.13 11.08
C PRO A 242 -2.06 -15.84 9.72
N PHE A 243 -1.43 -15.27 8.69
CA PHE A 243 -1.35 -15.81 7.33
C PHE A 243 0.09 -16.22 6.98
N TYR A 244 0.23 -16.99 5.90
CA TYR A 244 1.53 -17.37 5.35
C TYR A 244 2.43 -18.03 6.43
N LYS A 245 3.62 -17.49 6.67
CA LYS A 245 4.60 -17.98 7.64
C LYS A 245 4.46 -17.36 9.02
N ALA A 246 3.42 -16.57 9.27
CA ALA A 246 3.20 -15.93 10.57
C ALA A 246 3.21 -16.91 11.75
N LYS A 247 2.70 -18.13 11.55
CA LYS A 247 2.67 -19.18 12.59
C LYS A 247 4.05 -19.72 12.98
N GLU A 248 5.07 -19.49 12.16
CA GLU A 248 6.46 -19.84 12.47
C GLU A 248 7.06 -18.88 13.51
N HIS A 249 6.46 -17.69 13.70
CA HIS A 249 6.88 -16.71 14.70
C HIS A 249 5.90 -16.70 15.88
N LYS A 250 6.41 -16.93 17.10
CA LYS A 250 5.60 -17.06 18.33
C LYS A 250 4.66 -15.87 18.55
N ALA A 251 5.12 -14.65 18.26
CA ALA A 251 4.31 -13.44 18.43
C ALA A 251 3.21 -13.33 17.36
N LEU A 252 3.54 -13.59 16.09
CA LEU A 252 2.66 -13.44 14.94
C LEU A 252 1.67 -14.61 14.77
N GLY A 253 1.89 -15.74 15.43
CA GLY A 253 1.00 -16.91 15.37
C GLY A 253 -0.39 -16.73 16.00
N ARG A 254 -0.69 -15.54 16.56
CA ARG A 254 -1.98 -15.20 17.17
C ARG A 254 -2.51 -13.86 16.68
N ARG A 255 -3.81 -13.61 16.84
CA ARG A 255 -4.37 -12.26 16.62
C ARG A 255 -3.90 -11.29 17.72
N ILE A 256 -3.95 -9.98 17.42
CA ILE A 256 -3.78 -8.95 18.44
C ILE A 256 -4.89 -9.06 19.49
N SER A 257 -4.52 -8.92 20.76
CA SER A 257 -5.49 -8.93 21.85
C SER A 257 -6.27 -7.62 21.89
N THR A 258 -7.47 -7.66 22.48
CA THR A 258 -8.29 -6.44 22.67
C THR A 258 -7.56 -5.42 23.56
N TYR A 259 -6.77 -5.91 24.53
CA TYR A 259 -5.96 -5.06 25.40
C TYR A 259 -4.85 -4.34 24.63
N GLU A 260 -4.05 -5.08 23.84
CA GLU A 260 -2.99 -4.49 23.01
C GLU A 260 -3.53 -3.43 22.06
N TYR A 261 -4.65 -3.72 21.39
CA TYR A 261 -5.23 -2.79 20.43
C TYR A 261 -5.82 -1.54 21.11
N ARG A 262 -6.57 -1.70 22.21
CA ARG A 262 -7.06 -0.55 22.99
C ARG A 262 -5.91 0.34 23.46
N LYS A 263 -4.80 -0.24 23.90
CA LYS A 263 -3.61 0.53 24.28
C LYS A 263 -2.97 1.28 23.11
N ALA A 264 -3.04 0.76 21.89
CA ALA A 264 -2.60 1.49 20.70
C ALA A 264 -3.55 2.66 20.38
N VAL A 265 -4.86 2.44 20.47
CA VAL A 265 -5.89 3.47 20.27
C VAL A 265 -5.78 4.58 21.31
N ASP A 266 -5.74 4.25 22.60
CA ASP A 266 -5.59 5.21 23.70
C ASP A 266 -4.36 6.09 23.47
N TYR A 267 -3.24 5.47 23.09
CA TYR A 267 -2.00 6.18 22.82
C TYR A 267 -2.07 7.08 21.58
N ALA A 268 -2.75 6.65 20.52
CA ALA A 268 -2.99 7.50 19.34
C ALA A 268 -3.81 8.74 19.71
N VAL A 269 -4.85 8.58 20.54
CA VAL A 269 -5.68 9.68 21.05
C VAL A 269 -4.87 10.63 21.93
N GLU A 270 -4.05 10.11 22.85
CA GLU A 270 -3.13 10.91 23.68
C GLU A 270 -2.16 11.76 22.84
N LEU A 271 -1.78 11.28 21.66
CA LEU A 271 -0.90 11.99 20.73
C LEU A 271 -1.64 13.00 19.83
N GLY A 272 -2.97 13.04 19.88
CA GLY A 272 -3.80 13.89 19.02
C GLY A 272 -4.05 13.32 17.61
N LEU A 273 -3.80 12.02 17.40
CA LEU A 273 -4.11 11.33 16.15
C LEU A 273 -5.58 10.89 16.13
N THR A 274 -6.49 11.85 16.26
CA THR A 274 -7.95 11.63 16.32
C THR A 274 -8.62 11.74 14.96
N GLU A 275 -7.94 12.33 13.98
CA GLU A 275 -8.41 12.46 12.61
C GLU A 275 -8.10 11.19 11.81
N GLY A 276 -9.14 10.49 11.35
CA GLY A 276 -9.04 9.31 10.49
C GLY A 276 -9.85 8.12 10.99
N PHE A 277 -9.27 6.92 10.88
CA PHE A 277 -9.97 5.66 11.01
C PHE A 277 -9.35 4.80 12.12
N MET A 278 -10.17 4.35 13.05
CA MET A 278 -9.80 3.37 14.07
C MET A 278 -10.77 2.19 13.93
N GLN A 279 -10.25 1.04 13.51
CA GLN A 279 -11.10 -0.12 13.20
C GLN A 279 -11.60 -0.81 14.46
N GLU A 280 -12.82 -1.34 14.43
CA GLU A 280 -13.27 -2.29 15.45
C GLU A 280 -12.66 -3.67 15.22
N LYS A 281 -12.39 -4.41 16.30
CA LYS A 281 -11.80 -5.77 16.22
C LYS A 281 -12.66 -6.76 15.41
N SER A 282 -13.98 -6.53 15.35
CA SER A 282 -14.95 -7.32 14.58
C SER A 282 -14.64 -7.34 13.08
N SER A 283 -13.84 -6.39 12.58
CA SER A 283 -13.39 -6.30 11.20
C SER A 283 -12.22 -7.25 10.86
N ALA A 284 -11.73 -8.08 11.79
CA ALA A 284 -10.68 -9.06 11.49
C ALA A 284 -11.26 -10.42 11.06
N LYS A 285 -11.71 -10.53 9.80
CA LYS A 285 -12.20 -11.78 9.18
C LYS A 285 -11.33 -12.21 7.98
N GLU A 286 -11.38 -13.48 7.59
CA GLU A 286 -10.67 -13.95 6.39
C GLU A 286 -11.29 -13.38 5.09
N GLU A 287 -12.55 -12.95 5.17
CA GLU A 287 -13.39 -12.39 4.09
C GLU A 287 -12.82 -11.11 3.44
N TYR A 288 -11.81 -10.46 4.03
CA TYR A 288 -11.17 -9.26 3.47
C TYR A 288 -10.08 -9.56 2.44
N THR A 289 -9.62 -10.81 2.33
CA THR A 289 -8.63 -11.17 1.30
C THR A 289 -9.37 -11.44 -0.02
N PRO A 290 -9.12 -10.67 -1.09
CA PRO A 290 -9.76 -10.92 -2.38
C PRO A 290 -9.40 -12.32 -2.88
N ALA A 291 -10.37 -13.02 -3.47
CA ALA A 291 -10.05 -14.19 -4.29
C ALA A 291 -9.21 -13.74 -5.49
N PHE A 292 -7.96 -14.21 -5.58
CA PHE A 292 -7.08 -13.92 -6.71
C PHE A 292 -7.31 -14.99 -7.80
N ASN A 293 -8.13 -14.64 -8.79
CA ASN A 293 -8.59 -15.54 -9.86
C ASN A 293 -8.49 -14.90 -11.25
N LEU A 294 -7.68 -13.84 -11.41
CA LEU A 294 -7.52 -13.07 -12.65
C LEU A 294 -8.79 -12.33 -13.12
N GLU A 295 -9.76 -12.10 -12.23
CA GLU A 295 -10.91 -11.24 -12.53
C GLU A 295 -10.46 -9.86 -13.03
N GLY A 296 -11.00 -9.44 -14.18
CA GLY A 296 -10.74 -8.15 -14.84
C GLY A 296 -9.36 -8.00 -15.51
N VAL A 297 -8.54 -9.05 -15.54
CA VAL A 297 -7.16 -9.01 -16.11
C VAL A 297 -7.14 -9.26 -17.62
#